data_AF-A0A069CXP6-F1
#
_entry.id   AF-A0A069CXP6-F1
#
_cell.length_a   1.000
_cell.length_b   1.000
_cell.length_c   1.000
_cell.angle_alpha   90.00
_cell.angle_beta   90.00
_cell.angle_gamma   90.00
#
_symmetry.space_group_name_H-M   'P 1'
#
loop_
_entity.id
_entity.type
_entity.pdbx_description
1 polymer ?
#
loop_
_entity_poly.entity_id
_entity_poly.type
_entity_poly.pdbx_seq_one_letter_code
_entity_poly.pdbx_strand_id
1 'polypeptide(L)'
;MLFNDERYGGHEILKGTHFSKYKQFVNNCFDICPRQALHAMTLGFVHPHTGEEVYFTSEMPDDMTQLIDRWRGYISNRDLV
;
A
#
# COMPACT_ATOMS: atom_id res chain seq x y z
N MET A 1 -6.44 9.00 3.60
CA MET A 1 -6.21 8.96 2.15
C MET A 1 -5.28 7.79 1.88
N LEU A 2 -5.63 6.93 0.92
CA LEU A 2 -4.82 5.75 0.59
C LEU A 2 -3.65 6.15 -0.30
N PHE A 3 -2.55 5.41 -0.25
CA PHE A 3 -1.39 5.67 -1.11
C PHE A 3 -1.75 5.45 -2.58
N ASN A 4 -1.35 6.37 -3.44
CA ASN A 4 -1.61 6.40 -4.89
C ASN A 4 -3.09 6.32 -5.29
N ASP A 5 -3.98 6.80 -4.42
CA ASP A 5 -5.40 6.93 -4.72
C ASP A 5 -5.65 8.20 -5.56
N GLU A 6 -5.84 8.03 -6.86
CA GLU A 6 -6.04 9.16 -7.78
C GLU A 6 -7.25 10.02 -7.40
N ARG A 7 -8.37 9.37 -7.06
CA ARG A 7 -9.66 10.04 -6.82
C ARG A 7 -9.65 10.91 -5.57
N TYR A 8 -8.90 10.52 -4.54
CA TYR A 8 -8.87 11.21 -3.25
C TYR A 8 -7.56 11.93 -2.97
N GLY A 9 -6.69 12.12 -3.98
CA GLY A 9 -5.43 12.88 -3.88
C GLY A 9 -4.24 12.10 -3.31
N GLY A 10 -4.37 10.78 -3.15
CA GLY A 10 -3.33 9.90 -2.62
C GLY A 10 -2.13 9.71 -3.54
N HIS A 11 -2.26 10.14 -4.80
CA HIS A 11 -1.20 10.23 -5.80
C HIS A 11 -0.34 11.50 -5.66
N GLU A 12 -0.67 12.40 -4.73
CA GLU A 12 0.08 13.62 -4.49
C GLU A 12 0.95 13.52 -3.22
N ILE A 13 2.12 14.15 -3.26
CA ILE A 13 3.01 14.24 -2.10
C ILE A 13 2.61 15.47 -1.28
N LEU A 14 1.71 15.27 -0.30
CA LEU A 14 1.12 16.36 0.49
C LEU A 14 2.03 16.92 1.60
N LYS A 15 2.95 16.10 2.12
CA LYS A 15 3.85 16.47 3.22
C LYS A 15 5.25 15.92 2.95
N GLY A 16 6.26 16.75 3.17
CA GLY A 16 7.66 16.40 2.99
C GLY A 16 8.45 17.60 2.55
N THR A 17 9.69 17.72 3.04
CA THR A 17 10.64 18.72 2.56
C THR A 17 10.84 18.55 1.05
N HIS A 18 10.89 19.66 0.30
CA HIS A 18 11.07 19.72 -1.16
C HIS A 18 12.44 19.21 -1.65
N PHE A 19 13.06 18.25 -0.96
CA PHE A 19 14.30 17.64 -1.43
C PHE A 19 13.97 16.69 -2.60
N SER A 20 14.60 16.94 -3.74
CA SER A 20 14.44 16.19 -4.99
C SER A 20 14.51 14.67 -4.81
N LYS A 21 15.39 14.19 -3.91
CA LYS A 21 15.55 12.75 -3.60
C LYS A 21 14.31 12.12 -2.95
N TYR A 22 13.62 12.81 -2.04
CA TYR A 22 12.40 12.29 -1.43
C TYR A 22 11.27 12.22 -2.46
N LYS A 23 11.11 13.28 -3.25
CA LYS A 23 10.12 13.30 -4.34
C LYS A 23 10.36 12.18 -5.35
N GLN A 24 11.61 11.96 -5.74
CA GLN A 24 11.98 10.85 -6.63
C GLN A 24 11.68 9.49 -5.99
N PHE A 25 12.00 9.31 -4.70
CA PHE A 25 11.68 8.08 -3.99
C PHE A 25 10.17 7.79 -4.00
N VAL A 26 9.33 8.76 -3.65
CA VAL A 26 7.88 8.57 -3.62
C VAL A 26 7.32 8.33 -5.03
N ASN A 27 7.82 9.03 -6.05
CA ASN A 27 7.44 8.77 -7.44
C ASN A 27 7.76 7.32 -7.86
N ASN A 28 8.96 6.82 -7.53
CA ASN A 28 9.30 5.42 -7.79
C ASN A 28 8.37 4.45 -7.05
N CYS A 29 7.87 4.83 -5.87
CA CYS A 29 6.87 4.04 -5.14
C CYS A 29 5.48 4.07 -5.81
N PHE A 30 5.09 5.19 -6.43
CA PHE A 30 3.88 5.24 -7.25
C PHE A 30 4.00 4.32 -8.48
N ASP A 31 5.19 4.24 -9.09
CA ASP A 31 5.43 3.33 -10.22
C ASP A 31 5.36 1.84 -9.81
N ILE A 32 5.78 1.51 -8.58
CA ILE A 32 5.73 0.13 -8.06
C ILE A 32 4.29 -0.32 -7.81
N CYS A 33 3.45 0.54 -7.22
CA CYS A 33 2.03 0.25 -7.00
C CYS A 33 1.19 1.32 -7.69
N PRO A 34 0.90 1.18 -9.01
CA PRO A 34 0.23 2.18 -9.83
C PRO A 34 -1.30 2.17 -9.66
N ARG A 35 -1.76 1.98 -8.42
CA ARG A 35 -3.17 1.92 -8.00
C ARG A 35 -3.26 2.26 -6.52
N GLN A 36 -4.47 2.43 -5.99
CA GLN A 36 -4.65 2.54 -4.55
C GLN A 36 -4.04 1.33 -3.84
N ALA A 37 -3.20 1.58 -2.84
CA ALA A 37 -2.61 0.55 -1.99
C ALA A 37 -3.67 0.00 -1.01
N LEU A 38 -4.68 -0.67 -1.58
CA LEU A 38 -5.80 -1.30 -0.90
C LEU A 38 -5.89 -2.75 -1.35
N HIS A 39 -6.09 -3.66 -0.39
CA HIS A 39 -6.20 -5.08 -0.65
C HIS A 39 -7.19 -5.72 0.33
N ALA A 40 -8.16 -6.44 -0.21
CA ALA A 40 -9.09 -7.24 0.57
C ALA A 40 -8.47 -8.62 0.86
N MET A 41 -7.69 -8.70 1.94
CA MET A 41 -6.95 -9.91 2.32
C MET A 41 -7.86 -11.06 2.73
N THR A 42 -8.94 -10.76 3.46
CA THR A 42 -9.82 -11.77 4.06
C THR A 42 -11.27 -11.44 3.77
N LEU A 43 -12.03 -12.43 3.32
CA LEU A 43 -13.48 -12.37 3.18
C LEU A 43 -14.10 -13.42 4.10
N GLY A 44 -14.89 -12.98 5.08
CA GLY A 44 -15.65 -13.86 5.97
C GLY A 44 -17.15 -13.65 5.80
N PHE A 45 -17.92 -14.73 5.71
CA PHE A 45 -19.39 -14.68 5.69
C PHE A 45 -20.01 -16.01 6.15
N VAL A 46 -21.30 -15.98 6.47
CA VAL A 46 -22.09 -17.19 6.73
C VAL A 46 -22.50 -17.79 5.39
N HIS A 47 -22.06 -19.02 5.11
CA HIS A 47 -22.34 -19.68 3.84
C HIS A 47 -23.86 -19.86 3.65
N PRO A 48 -24.45 -19.36 2.54
CA PRO A 48 -25.90 -19.19 2.43
C PRO A 48 -26.69 -20.52 2.37
N HIS A 49 -26.02 -21.64 2.08
CA HIS A 49 -26.66 -22.96 2.05
C HIS A 49 -26.40 -23.79 3.30
N THR A 50 -25.19 -23.73 3.87
CA THR A 50 -24.81 -24.58 5.01
C THR A 50 -25.00 -23.89 6.36
N GLY A 51 -25.05 -22.55 6.39
CA GLY A 51 -25.13 -21.78 7.63
C GLY A 51 -23.81 -21.73 8.42
N GLU A 52 -22.73 -22.29 7.88
CA GLU A 52 -21.42 -22.30 8.53
C GLU A 52 -20.68 -20.98 8.28
N GLU A 53 -19.92 -20.51 9.26
CA GLU A 53 -18.98 -19.41 9.06
C GLU A 53 -17.82 -19.89 8.18
N VAL A 54 -17.61 -19.22 7.05
CA VAL A 54 -16.51 -19.51 6.14
C VAL A 54 -15.62 -18.29 5.97
N TYR A 55 -14.33 -18.55 5.80
CA TYR A 55 -13.30 -17.54 5.63
C TYR A 55 -12.45 -17.88 4.42
N PHE A 56 -12.22 -16.89 3.58
CA PHE A 56 -11.35 -16.95 2.42
C PHE A 56 -10.23 -15.95 2.61
N THR A 57 -9.02 -16.33 2.24
CA THR A 57 -7.86 -15.43 2.24
C THR A 57 -7.21 -15.38 0.87
N SER A 58 -6.56 -14.26 0.58
CA SER A 58 -5.69 -14.10 -0.59
C SER A 58 -4.34 -13.59 -0.14
N GLU A 59 -3.27 -13.97 -0.85
CA GLU A 59 -1.94 -13.46 -0.57
C GLU A 59 -1.81 -11.97 -0.91
N MET A 60 -0.89 -11.29 -0.22
CA MET A 60 -0.53 -9.91 -0.55
C MET A 60 -0.03 -9.83 -1.99
N PRO A 61 -0.59 -8.94 -2.83
CA PRO A 61 -0.10 -8.74 -4.19
C PRO A 61 1.38 -8.32 -4.21
N ASP A 62 2.08 -8.71 -5.27
CA ASP A 62 3.52 -8.47 -5.43
C ASP A 62 3.87 -6.97 -5.42
N ASP A 63 3.06 -6.13 -6.07
CA ASP A 63 3.22 -4.68 -6.10
C ASP A 63 3.21 -4.04 -4.69
N MET A 64 2.26 -4.46 -3.85
CA MET A 64 2.14 -3.99 -2.47
C MET A 64 3.25 -4.55 -1.58
N THR A 65 3.66 -5.80 -1.79
CA THR A 65 4.79 -6.40 -1.08
C THR A 65 6.07 -5.62 -1.37
N GLN A 66 6.39 -5.39 -2.65
CA GLN A 66 7.53 -4.58 -3.07
C GLN A 66 7.45 -3.15 -2.54
N LEU A 67 6.27 -2.51 -2.58
CA LEU A 67 6.06 -1.17 -2.06
C LEU A 67 6.39 -1.10 -0.56
N ILE A 68 5.87 -2.04 0.24
CA ILE A 68 6.11 -2.11 1.69
C ILE A 68 7.61 -2.26 1.97
N ASP A 69 8.29 -3.15 1.25
CA ASP A 69 9.71 -3.40 1.46
C ASP A 69 10.57 -2.19 1.07
N ARG A 70 10.20 -1.46 0.02
CA ARG A 70 10.84 -0.16 -0.32
C ARG A 70 10.72 0.85 0.82
N TRP A 71 9.54 0.99 1.41
CA TRP A 71 9.33 1.91 2.54
C TRP A 71 10.09 1.49 3.78
N ARG A 72 10.10 0.19 4.11
CA ARG A 72 10.90 -0.36 5.22
C ARG A 72 12.37 -0.05 5.05
N GLY A 73 12.93 -0.31 3.87
CA GLY A 73 14.34 0.00 3.55
C GLY A 73 14.65 1.50 3.55
N TYR A 74 13.71 2.35 3.14
CA TYR A 74 13.89 3.79 3.17
C TYR A 74 13.95 4.35 4.61
N ILE A 75 13.10 3.83 5.50
CA ILE A 75 13.05 4.25 6.91
C ILE A 75 14.25 3.70 7.68
N SER A 76 14.64 2.44 7.46
CA SER A 76 15.78 1.84 8.16
C SER A 76 17.11 2.55 7.87
N ASN A 77 17.25 3.15 6.68
CA ASN A 77 18.43 3.92 6.27
C ASN A 77 18.40 5.39 6.73
N ARG A 78 17.30 5.82 7.35
CA ARG A 78 17.16 7.11 8.00
C ARG A 78 17.17 6.86 9.50
N ASP A 79 18.35 6.80 10.10
CA ASP A 79 18.51 6.69 11.55
C ASP A 79 17.49 7.61 12.26
N LEU A 80 16.61 7.01 13.07
CA LEU A 80 15.71 7.73 13.96
C LEU A 80 16.58 8.29 15.09
N VAL A 81 17.16 9.47 14.85
CA VAL A 81 17.68 10.35 15.91
C VAL A 81 16.52 11.07 16.57
#